data_AF-A0A3D4MC27-F1
#
_entry.id   AF-A0A3D4MC27-F1
#
_cell.length_a   1.000
_cell.length_b   1.000
_cell.length_c   1.000
_cell.angle_alpha   90.00
_cell.angle_beta   90.00
_cell.angle_gamma   90.00
#
_symmetry.space_group_name_H-M   'P 1'
#
loop_
_entity.id
_entity.type
_entity.pdbx_description
1 polymer ?
#
loop_
_entity_poly.entity_id
_entity_poly.type
_entity_poly.pdbx_seq_one_letter_code
_entity_poly.pdbx_strand_id
1 'polypeptide(L)'
;MTEQTQTPQANDAAPGIQVVAQYIKDLSFENPNAPESLVSGWPQPDTNVQISLRHQQVRDDAYECSVHFRIEAKKKDDGKV
;
A
#
# COMPACT_ATOMS: atom_id res chain seq x y z
N MET A 1 -31.64 46.83 22.16
CA MET A 1 -30.78 46.22 23.19
C MET A 1 -31.30 44.82 23.43
N THR A 2 -30.66 43.72 23.03
CA THR A 2 -29.27 43.46 22.65
C THR A 2 -29.27 42.14 21.88
N GLU A 3 -28.73 42.12 20.66
CA GLU A 3 -28.32 40.88 20.00
C GLU A 3 -27.17 40.26 20.79
N GLN A 4 -27.38 39.05 21.33
CA GLN A 4 -26.29 38.23 21.84
C GLN A 4 -25.63 37.52 20.67
N THR A 5 -24.55 38.10 20.17
CA THR A 5 -23.62 37.44 19.26
C THR A 5 -22.94 36.30 20.03
N GLN A 6 -23.31 35.05 19.70
CA GLN A 6 -22.54 33.88 20.11
C GLN A 6 -21.20 33.90 19.40
N THR A 7 -20.13 34.14 20.14
CA THR A 7 -18.75 33.89 19.72
C THR A 7 -18.51 32.38 19.59
N PRO A 8 -18.11 31.84 18.43
CA PRO A 8 -17.64 30.46 18.34
C PRO A 8 -16.28 30.37 19.05
N GLN A 9 -16.24 29.65 20.17
CA GLN A 9 -15.04 29.47 20.97
C GLN A 9 -14.39 28.11 20.66
N ALA A 10 -13.06 28.16 20.50
CA ALA A 10 -12.08 27.07 20.50
C ALA A 10 -12.15 26.07 19.33
N ASN A 11 -11.29 26.33 18.34
CA ASN A 11 -10.81 25.33 17.39
C ASN A 11 -9.98 24.30 18.17
N ASP A 12 -10.61 23.19 18.54
CA ASP A 12 -9.92 22.01 19.06
C ASP A 12 -9.07 21.46 17.90
N ALA A 13 -7.78 21.78 17.88
CA ALA A 13 -6.88 21.35 16.82
C ALA A 13 -6.73 19.82 16.92
N ALA A 14 -7.56 19.10 16.16
CA ALA A 14 -7.49 17.66 16.05
C ALA A 14 -6.05 17.24 15.65
N PRO A 15 -5.55 16.10 16.17
CA PRO A 15 -4.20 15.64 15.85
C PRO A 15 -4.01 15.57 14.33
N GLY A 16 -3.08 16.38 13.83
CA GLY A 16 -2.76 16.47 12.40
C GLY A 16 -1.67 15.47 12.02
N ILE A 17 -1.90 14.71 10.96
CA ILE A 17 -0.86 13.88 10.33
C ILE A 17 -0.40 14.61 9.06
N GLN A 18 0.90 14.84 8.94
CA GLN A 18 1.50 15.39 7.73
C GLN A 18 2.34 14.32 7.02
N VAL A 19 2.03 14.06 5.75
CA VAL A 19 2.86 13.19 4.90
C VAL A 19 4.02 14.02 4.35
N VAL A 20 5.23 13.75 4.81
CA VAL A 20 6.44 14.48 4.38
C VAL A 20 6.90 14.03 3.00
N ALA A 21 6.94 12.72 2.77
CA ALA A 21 7.35 12.13 1.49
C ALA A 21 6.74 10.73 1.31
N GLN A 22 6.53 10.34 0.06
CA GLN A 22 6.14 8.99 -0.33
C GLN A 22 7.04 8.53 -1.45
N TYR A 23 7.60 7.33 -1.32
CA TYR A 23 8.53 6.80 -2.28
C TYR A 23 8.51 5.27 -2.27
N ILE A 24 9.04 4.67 -3.34
CA ILE A 24 9.21 3.22 -3.46
C ILE A 24 10.62 2.89 -2.97
N LYS A 25 10.71 2.10 -1.89
CA LYS A 25 12.01 1.66 -1.34
C LYS A 25 12.65 0.58 -2.20
N ASP A 26 11.82 -0.34 -2.67
CA ASP A 26 12.23 -1.50 -3.46
C ASP A 26 11.08 -1.92 -4.38
N LEU A 27 11.44 -2.34 -5.59
CA LEU A 27 10.52 -2.89 -6.57
C LEU A 27 11.26 -3.92 -7.41
N SER A 28 10.77 -5.14 -7.37
CA SER A 28 11.19 -6.23 -8.23
C SER A 28 9.99 -6.77 -8.98
N PHE A 29 10.23 -7.13 -10.24
CA PHE A 29 9.27 -7.85 -11.06
C PHE A 29 10.05 -8.91 -11.85
N GLU A 30 9.62 -10.15 -11.72
CA GLU A 30 10.25 -11.27 -12.40
C GLU A 30 9.19 -12.11 -13.09
N ASN A 31 9.46 -12.44 -14.35
CA ASN A 31 8.67 -13.40 -15.11
C ASN A 31 9.63 -14.33 -15.88
N PRO A 32 10.05 -15.46 -15.27
CA PRO A 32 10.97 -16.40 -15.89
C PRO A 32 10.47 -17.00 -17.20
N ASN A 33 9.14 -17.06 -17.39
CA ASN A 33 8.51 -17.66 -18.56
C ASN A 33 8.13 -16.61 -19.61
N ALA A 34 8.66 -15.38 -19.52
CA ALA A 34 8.45 -14.36 -20.56
C ALA A 34 9.27 -14.70 -21.82
N PRO A 35 8.80 -14.36 -23.03
CA PRO A 35 7.54 -13.65 -23.33
C PRO A 35 6.32 -14.57 -23.46
N GLU A 36 6.51 -15.89 -23.50
CA GLU A 36 5.44 -16.86 -23.79
C GLU A 36 4.26 -16.73 -22.82
N SER A 37 4.55 -16.52 -21.54
CA SER A 37 3.55 -16.28 -20.49
C SER A 37 2.74 -14.98 -20.63
N LEU A 38 3.19 -14.04 -21.48
CA LEU A 38 2.50 -12.78 -21.75
C LEU A 38 1.60 -12.84 -23.00
N VAL A 39 1.67 -13.94 -23.76
CA VAL A 39 0.81 -14.16 -24.92
C VAL A 39 -0.61 -14.45 -24.46
N SER A 40 -1.62 -14.01 -25.20
CA SER A 40 -3.03 -14.29 -24.87
C SER A 40 -3.36 -15.79 -24.94
N GLY A 41 -4.27 -16.25 -24.09
CA GLY A 41 -4.83 -17.61 -24.15
C GLY A 41 -4.42 -18.54 -23.00
N TRP A 42 -3.57 -18.07 -22.09
CA TRP A 42 -3.31 -18.80 -20.85
C TRP A 42 -4.54 -18.79 -19.93
N PRO A 43 -4.80 -19.91 -19.22
CA PRO A 43 -5.81 -19.92 -18.18
C PRO A 43 -5.45 -18.92 -17.08
N GLN A 44 -6.46 -18.41 -16.38
CA GLN A 44 -6.27 -17.51 -15.25
C GLN A 44 -5.32 -18.17 -14.22
N PRO A 45 -4.21 -17.50 -13.85
CA PRO A 45 -3.25 -18.06 -12.91
C PRO A 45 -3.83 -18.07 -11.50
N ASP A 46 -3.33 -18.98 -10.69
CA ASP A 46 -3.52 -18.91 -9.25
C ASP A 46 -2.66 -17.76 -8.70
N THR A 47 -3.27 -16.88 -7.91
CA THR A 47 -2.64 -15.63 -7.44
C THR A 47 -2.62 -15.60 -5.93
N ASN A 48 -1.43 -15.49 -5.36
CA ASN A 48 -1.22 -15.34 -3.93
C ASN A 48 -0.70 -13.92 -3.62
N VAL A 49 -1.38 -13.22 -2.71
CA VAL A 49 -1.03 -11.87 -2.29
C VAL A 49 -0.74 -11.87 -0.79
N GLN A 50 0.46 -11.42 -0.42
CA GLN A 50 0.86 -11.23 0.97
C GLN A 50 1.15 -9.75 1.21
N ILE A 51 0.57 -9.22 2.29
CA ILE A 51 0.72 -7.82 2.69
C ILE A 51 1.37 -7.79 4.06
N SER A 52 2.43 -7.00 4.20
CA SER A 52 3.12 -6.78 5.48
C SER A 52 3.29 -5.29 5.73
N LEU A 53 2.85 -4.83 6.89
CA LEU A 53 3.00 -3.45 7.34
C LEU A 53 4.19 -3.36 8.28
N ARG A 54 5.03 -2.36 8.09
CA ARG A 54 6.09 -2.01 9.04
C ARG A 54 6.01 -0.52 9.32
N HIS A 55 6.31 -0.16 10.55
CA HIS A 55 6.48 1.22 10.97
C HIS A 55 7.75 1.31 11.80
N GLN A 56 8.49 2.39 11.62
CA GLN A 56 9.67 2.69 12.41
C GLN A 56 9.74 4.17 12.68
N GLN A 57 10.07 4.54 13.92
CA GLN A 57 10.35 5.93 14.25
C GLN A 57 11.72 6.28 13.67
N VAL A 58 11.78 7.34 12.85
CA VAL A 58 13.02 7.80 12.22
C VAL A 58 13.57 9.06 12.89
N ARG A 59 12.70 9.87 13.50
CA ARG A 59 13.01 11.05 14.33
C ARG A 59 11.92 11.22 15.39
N ASP A 60 12.11 12.14 16.33
CA ASP A 60 11.17 12.38 17.43
C ASP A 60 9.72 12.65 16.98
N ASP A 61 9.56 13.33 15.84
CA ASP A 61 8.27 13.71 15.24
C ASP A 61 7.96 13.01 13.90
N ALA A 62 8.78 12.03 13.50
CA ALA A 62 8.67 11.41 12.18
C ALA A 62 8.70 9.89 12.24
N TYR A 63 7.74 9.27 11.57
CA TYR A 63 7.64 7.85 11.36
C TYR A 63 7.78 7.53 9.87
N GLU A 64 8.53 6.49 9.56
CA GLU A 64 8.45 5.85 8.26
C GLU A 64 7.52 4.65 8.37
N CYS A 65 6.49 4.65 7.54
CA CYS A 65 5.57 3.53 7.36
C CYS A 65 5.85 2.90 6.00
N SER A 66 6.16 1.61 5.96
CA SER A 66 6.34 0.85 4.73
C SER A 66 5.28 -0.24 4.59
N VAL A 67 4.77 -0.37 3.38
CA VAL A 67 3.84 -1.43 2.99
C VAL A 67 4.57 -2.33 2.00
N HIS A 68 4.78 -3.58 2.39
CA HIS A 68 5.43 -4.57 1.55
C HIS A 68 4.37 -5.47 0.93
N PHE A 69 4.31 -5.48 -0.39
CA PHE A 69 3.48 -6.38 -1.17
C PHE A 69 4.35 -7.48 -1.77
N ARG A 70 3.97 -8.73 -1.55
CA ARG A 70 4.53 -9.87 -2.28
C ARG A 70 3.39 -10.54 -3.04
N ILE A 71 3.47 -10.51 -4.37
CA ILE A 71 2.45 -11.05 -5.26
C ILE A 71 3.11 -12.13 -6.10
N GLU A 72 2.57 -13.35 -6.04
CA GLU A 72 3.02 -14.48 -6.86
C GLU A 72 1.83 -14.99 -7.67
N ALA A 73 2.00 -15.03 -9.00
CA ALA A 73 1.03 -15.62 -9.91
C ALA A 73 1.64 -16.86 -10.56
N LYS A 74 0.99 -18.01 -10.44
CA LYS A 74 1.47 -19.29 -10.98
C LYS A 74 0.43 -19.91 -11.90
N LYS A 75 0.89 -20.53 -12.99
CA LYS A 75 0.01 -21.37 -13.81
C LYS A 75 -0.56 -22.47 -12.90
N LYS A 76 -1.86 -22.70 -13.00
CA LYS A 76 -2.53 -23.79 -12.28
C LYS A 76 -1.95 -25.12 -12.78
N ASP A 77 -1.38 -25.91 -11.87
CA ASP A 77 -0.87 -27.24 -12.18
C ASP A 77 -2.07 -28.19 -12.28
N ASP A 78 -2.47 -28.50 -13.51
CA ASP A 78 -3.55 -29.45 -13.78
C ASP A 78 -2.93 -30.84 -13.71
N GLY A 79 -2.78 -31.37 -12.49
CA GLY A 79 -1.97 -32.54 -12.12
C GLY A 79 -2.24 -33.84 -12.89
N LYS A 80 -1.99 -33.82 -14.20
CA LYS A 80 -1.90 -34.96 -15.10
C LYS A 80 -0.42 -35.14 -15.43
N VAL A 81 0.12 -36.20 -14.85
CA VAL A 81 1.29 -36.92 -15.41
C VAL A 81 1.09 -37.21 -16.89
#